data_AF-A0A836W061-F1
#
_entry.id   AF-A0A836W061-F1
#
_cell.length_a   1.000
_cell.length_b   1.000
_cell.length_c   1.000
_cell.angle_alpha   90.00
_cell.angle_beta   90.00
_cell.angle_gamma   90.00
#
_symmetry.space_group_name_H-M   'P 1'
#
loop_
_entity.id
_entity.type
_entity.pdbx_description
1 polymer ?
#
loop_
_entity_poly.entity_id
_entity_poly.type
_entity_poly.pdbx_seq_one_letter_code
_entity_poly.pdbx_strand_id
1 'polypeptide(L)' 'MIQVQLPDGSVSEYPEETTPLEIAKQIGARLAKATLAAMINGTV' A
#
# COMPACT_ATOMS: atom_id res chain seq x y z
N MET A 1 2.29 14.72 0.37
CA MET A 1 2.29 13.53 -0.51
C MET A 1 3.32 12.57 0.04
N ILE A 2 2.97 11.31 0.25
CA ILE A 2 3.90 10.28 0.73
C ILE A 2 4.37 9.43 -0.44
N GLN A 3 5.64 9.08 -0.41
CA GLN A 3 6.23 8.15 -1.35
C GLN A 3 6.30 6.78 -0.69
N VAL A 4 5.59 5.80 -1.23
CA VAL A 4 5.53 4.43 -0.72
C VAL A 4 6.31 3.52 -1.64
N GLN A 5 7.33 2.87 -1.10
CA GLN A 5 8.05 1.82 -1.80
C GLN A 5 7.41 0.47 -1.52
N LEU A 6 7.04 -0.22 -2.58
CA LEU A 6 6.49 -1.56 -2.56
C LEU A 6 7.64 -2.58 -2.57
N PRO A 7 7.39 -3.82 -2.08
CA PRO A 7 8.43 -4.86 -2.00
C PRO A 7 8.96 -5.35 -3.35
N ASP A 8 8.30 -4.99 -4.45
CA ASP A 8 8.75 -5.22 -5.83
C ASP A 8 9.80 -4.18 -6.30
N GLY A 9 10.09 -3.17 -5.48
CA GLY A 9 10.98 -2.05 -5.80
C GLY A 9 10.26 -0.87 -6.46
N SER A 10 8.96 -1.01 -6.78
CA SER A 10 8.16 0.08 -7.33
C SER A 10 7.95 1.17 -6.27
N VAL A 11 7.96 2.42 -6.72
CA VAL A 11 7.77 3.58 -5.87
C VAL A 11 6.53 4.33 -6.37
N SER A 12 5.55 4.47 -5.49
CA SER A 12 4.27 5.09 -5.81
C SER A 12 3.99 6.25 -4.88
N GLU A 13 3.42 7.32 -5.43
CA GLU A 13 3.17 8.56 -4.70
C GLU A 13 1.68 8.66 -4.37
N TYR A 14 1.38 8.84 -3.09
CA TYR A 14 0.03 8.84 -2.55
C TYR A 14 -0.25 10.09 -1.70
N PRO A 15 -1.51 10.52 -1.55
CA PRO A 15 -1.91 11.49 -0.54
C PRO A 15 -1.52 11.04 0.88
N GLU A 16 -1.28 11.97 1.79
CA GLU A 16 -0.90 11.67 3.18
C GLU A 16 -2.00 10.94 3.97
N GLU A 17 -3.26 11.09 3.56
CA GLU A 17 -4.41 10.43 4.19
C GLU A 17 -4.71 9.04 3.60
N THR A 18 -3.83 8.51 2.74
CA THR A 18 -4.07 7.24 2.06
C THR A 18 -3.88 6.06 3.00
N THR A 19 -4.86 5.17 3.03
CA THR A 19 -4.77 3.93 3.80
C THR A 19 -4.07 2.82 3.03
N PRO A 20 -3.40 1.87 3.70
CA PRO A 20 -2.78 0.72 3.02
C PRO A 20 -3.76 -0.12 2.21
N LEU A 21 -5.03 -0.15 2.63
CA LEU A 21 -6.10 -0.81 1.90
C LEU A 21 -6.42 -0.10 0.57
N GLU A 22 -6.39 1.23 0.54
CA GLU A 22 -6.57 2.00 -0.70
C GLU A 22 -5.40 1.82 -1.66
N ILE A 23 -4.17 1.76 -1.14
CA ILE A 23 -2.98 1.39 -1.92
C ILE A 23 -3.19 0.01 -2.55
N ALA A 24 -3.61 -0.98 -1.75
CA ALA A 24 -3.90 -2.32 -2.26
C ALA A 24 -5.05 -2.34 -3.30
N LYS A 25 -6.07 -1.48 -3.14
CA LYS A 25 -7.17 -1.34 -4.12
C LYS A 25 -6.69 -0.77 -5.44
N GLN A 26 -5.78 0.20 -5.43
CA GLN A 26 -5.19 0.74 -6.65
C GLN A 26 -4.34 -0.30 -7.39
N ILE A 27 -3.60 -1.15 -6.67
CA ILE A 27 -2.83 -2.24 -7.28
C ILE A 27 -3.78 -3.28 -7.89
N GLY A 28 -4.84 -3.64 -7.18
CA GLY A 28 -5.91 -4.45 -7.74
C GLY A 28 -6.94 -4.93 -6.73
N ALA A 29 -8.20 -5.02 -7.17
CA ALA A 29 -9.33 -5.42 -6.33
C ALA A 29 -9.16 -6.80 -5.67
N ARG A 30 -8.48 -7.74 -6.33
CA ARG A 30 -8.18 -9.07 -5.77
C ARG A 30 -7.16 -8.99 -4.64
N LEU A 31 -6.13 -8.14 -4.78
CA LEU A 31 -5.12 -7.94 -3.75
C LEU A 31 -5.76 -7.31 -2.52
N ALA A 32 -6.51 -6.21 -2.70
CA ALA A 32 -7.23 -5.55 -1.62
C ALA A 32 -8.15 -6.49 -0.83
N LYS A 33 -8.80 -7.44 -1.51
CA LYS A 33 -9.66 -8.43 -0.85
C LYS A 33 -8.87 -9.48 -0.06
N ALA A 34 -7.64 -9.78 -0.49
CA ALA A 34 -6.75 -10.72 0.19
C ALA A 34 -5.90 -10.05 1.29
N THR A 35 -5.82 -8.72 1.32
CA THR A 35 -5.06 -7.96 2.31
C THR A 35 -5.70 -8.08 3.70
N LEU A 36 -4.92 -8.54 4.68
CA LEU A 36 -5.32 -8.63 6.09
C LEU A 36 -4.71 -7.51 6.95
N ALA A 37 -3.45 -7.17 6.66
CA ALA A 37 -2.70 -6.10 7.30
C ALA A 37 -1.65 -5.59 6.32
N ALA A 38 -1.02 -4.46 6.64
CA ALA A 38 0.08 -3.90 5.87
C ALA A 38 1.28 -3.68 6.79
N MET A 39 2.46 -4.09 6.35
CA MET A 39 3.69 -3.88 7.11
C MET A 39 4.40 -2.61 6.63
N ILE A 40 4.65 -1.69 7.55
CA ILE A 40 5.32 -0.40 7.30
C ILE A 40 6.60 -0.38 8.15
N ASN A 41 7.76 -0.33 7.50
CA ASN A 41 9.07 -0.28 8.17
C ASN A 41 9.25 -1.35 9.27
N GLY A 42 8.74 -2.57 9.04
CA GLY A 42 8.82 -3.68 9.98
C GLY A 42 7.74 -3.70 11.07
N THR A 43 6.77 -2.77 11.04
CA THR A 43 5.62 -2.73 11.95
C THR A 43 4.35 -3.10 11.20
N VAL A 44 3.51 -3.98 11.77
CA VAL A 44 2.24 -4.44 11.19
C VAL A 44 1.05 -3.63 11.69
#